data_AF-A0A1Q7AZ42-F1
#
_entry.id   AF-A0A1Q7AZ42-F1
#
_cell.length_a   1.000
_cell.length_b   1.000
_cell.length_c   1.000
_cell.angle_alpha   90.00
_cell.angle_beta   90.00
_cell.angle_gamma   90.00
#
_symmetry.space_group_name_H-M   'P 1'
#
loop_
_entity.id
_entity.type
_entity.pdbx_description
1 polymer ?
#
loop_
_entity_poly.entity_id
_entity_poly.type
_entity_poly.pdbx_seq_one_letter_code
_entity_poly.pdbx_strand_id
1 'polypeptide(L)' 'MVDHTSSRRTIDCRETPSDIGCTLTISGEPDELVAAAAQHAVTAHGHQDGAELRDMLRASLRGGVPQKA' A
#
# COMPACT_ATOMS: atom_id res chain seq x y z
N MET A 1 25.87 3.53 0.48
CA MET A 1 25.30 2.18 0.30
C MET A 1 23.86 2.28 0.78
N VAL A 2 22.91 2.45 -0.13
CA VAL A 2 21.49 2.33 0.19
C VAL A 2 21.23 0.84 0.39
N ASP A 3 20.83 0.49 1.59
CA ASP A 3 20.46 -0.87 1.98
C ASP A 3 19.22 -1.29 1.15
N HIS A 4 19.42 -2.11 0.11
CA HIS A 4 18.34 -2.64 -0.74
C HIS A 4 17.62 -3.83 -0.07
N THR A 5 17.72 -3.94 1.26
CA THR A 5 17.03 -4.95 2.07
C THR A 5 15.63 -4.49 2.48
N SER A 6 15.03 -3.57 1.72
CA SER A 6 13.64 -3.21 1.93
C SER A 6 12.79 -4.39 1.48
N SER A 7 12.15 -5.02 2.45
CA SER A 7 11.43 -6.26 2.26
C SER A 7 10.09 -5.95 1.62
N ARG A 8 9.77 -6.65 0.52
CA ARG A 8 8.52 -6.45 -0.21
C ARG A 8 7.32 -6.53 0.73
N ARG A 9 6.48 -5.51 0.70
CA ARG A 9 5.27 -5.37 1.52
C ARG A 9 4.02 -5.55 0.67
N THR A 10 2.88 -5.65 1.36
CA THR A 10 1.56 -5.81 0.76
C THR A 10 0.53 -4.94 1.47
N ILE A 11 -0.41 -4.38 0.71
CA ILE A 11 -1.68 -3.80 1.21
C ILE A 11 -2.81 -4.60 0.56
N ASP A 12 -3.74 -5.08 1.39
CA ASP A 12 -4.92 -5.81 0.95
C ASP A 12 -6.18 -5.00 1.26
N CYS A 13 -6.86 -4.53 0.21
CA CYS A 13 -8.05 -3.68 0.34
C CYS A 13 -9.24 -4.39 1.01
N ARG A 14 -9.18 -5.72 1.15
CA ARG A 14 -10.23 -6.51 1.84
C ARG A 14 -10.17 -6.40 3.35
N GLU A 15 -9.04 -5.92 3.89
CA GLU A 15 -8.84 -5.82 5.33
C GLU A 15 -9.45 -4.54 5.93
N THR A 16 -9.91 -3.62 5.08
CA THR A 16 -10.65 -2.44 5.48
C THR A 16 -12.09 -2.53 4.95
N PRO A 17 -13.08 -1.94 5.65
CA PRO A 17 -14.44 -1.84 5.13
C PRO A 17 -14.42 -1.11 3.79
N SER A 18 -15.07 -1.68 2.77
CA SER A 18 -15.10 -1.12 1.43
C SER A 18 -16.53 -1.08 0.89
N ASP A 19 -17.03 0.12 0.58
CA ASP A 19 -18.34 0.32 -0.07
C ASP A 19 -18.40 -0.29 -1.47
N ILE A 20 -17.26 -0.41 -2.15
CA ILE A 20 -17.18 -0.94 -3.53
C ILE A 20 -16.79 -2.42 -3.60
N GLY A 21 -16.62 -3.09 -2.45
CA GLY A 21 -16.21 -4.49 -2.40
C GLY A 21 -14.85 -4.76 -3.06
N CYS A 22 -13.89 -3.85 -2.90
CA CYS A 22 -12.57 -3.98 -3.55
C CYS A 22 -11.84 -5.25 -3.08
N THR A 23 -11.39 -6.06 -4.04
CA THR A 23 -10.64 -7.30 -3.78
C THR A 23 -9.16 -7.19 -4.11
N LEU A 24 -8.66 -6.00 -4.40
CA LEU A 24 -7.28 -5.81 -4.82
C LEU A 24 -6.31 -5.99 -3.66
N THR A 25 -5.18 -6.60 -4.01
CA THR A 25 -4.01 -6.70 -3.16
C THR A 25 -2.83 -6.15 -3.95
N ILE A 26 -2.14 -5.16 -3.41
CA ILE A 26 -1.01 -4.47 -4.06
C ILE A 26 0.26 -4.80 -3.27
N SER A 27 1.34 -5.17 -3.96
CA SER A 27 2.61 -5.53 -3.33
C SER A 27 3.81 -4.92 -4.03
N GLY A 28 4.72 -4.33 -3.26
CA GLY A 28 5.91 -3.64 -3.77
C GLY A 28 6.82 -3.19 -2.64
N GLU A 29 7.81 -2.36 -2.97
CA GLU A 29 8.59 -1.68 -1.94
C GLU A 29 7.73 -0.66 -1.18
N PRO A 30 8.01 -0.38 0.10
CA PRO A 30 7.14 0.44 0.95
C PRO A 30 6.73 1.78 0.31
N ASP A 31 7.68 2.53 -0.23
CA ASP A 31 7.40 3.85 -0.81
C ASP A 31 6.63 3.74 -2.13
N GLU A 32 6.99 2.78 -2.99
CA GLU A 32 6.29 2.50 -4.24
C GLU A 32 4.85 2.03 -3.99
N LEU A 33 4.68 1.15 -3.01
CA LEU A 33 3.41 0.58 -2.61
C LEU A 33 2.48 1.65 -2.04
N VAL A 34 2.98 2.54 -1.17
CA VAL A 34 2.18 3.64 -0.63
C VAL A 34 1.76 4.59 -1.75
N ALA A 35 2.64 4.91 -2.70
CA ALA A 35 2.29 5.75 -3.84
C ALA A 35 1.20 5.10 -4.72
N ALA A 36 1.37 3.82 -5.08
CA ALA A 36 0.42 3.09 -5.89
C ALA A 36 -0.94 2.89 -5.18
N ALA A 37 -0.91 2.56 -3.89
CA ALA A 37 -2.12 2.38 -3.09
C ALA A 37 -2.86 3.71 -2.88
N ALA A 38 -2.16 4.83 -2.71
CA ALA A 38 -2.79 6.15 -2.64
C ALA A 38 -3.50 6.51 -3.95
N GLN A 39 -2.87 6.25 -5.10
CA GLN A 39 -3.51 6.47 -6.39
C GLN A 39 -4.76 5.60 -6.57
N HIS A 40 -4.71 4.34 -6.14
CA HIS A 40 -5.89 3.46 -6.14
C HIS A 40 -6.99 3.96 -5.19
N ALA A 41 -6.64 4.33 -3.96
CA ALA A 41 -7.56 4.86 -2.96
C ALA A 41 -8.28 6.13 -3.45
N VAL A 42 -7.57 7.03 -4.14
CA VAL A 42 -8.20 8.23 -4.71
C VAL A 42 -9.13 7.89 -5.86
N THR A 43 -8.67 7.09 -6.82
CA THR A 43 -9.40 6.87 -8.07
C THR A 43 -10.55 5.89 -7.94
N ALA A 44 -10.41 4.84 -7.13
CA ALA A 44 -11.42 3.80 -6.96
C ALA A 44 -12.31 4.02 -5.73
N HIS A 45 -11.78 4.61 -4.66
CA HIS A 45 -12.51 4.80 -3.40
C HIS A 45 -12.86 6.26 -3.10
N GLY A 46 -12.41 7.22 -3.93
CA GLY A 46 -12.74 8.64 -3.76
C GLY A 46 -12.06 9.29 -2.56
N HIS A 47 -11.01 8.68 -2.00
CA HIS A 47 -10.23 9.31 -0.94
C HIS A 47 -9.49 10.54 -1.46
N GLN A 48 -9.14 11.45 -0.55
CA GLN A 48 -8.28 12.60 -0.88
C GLN A 48 -6.80 12.21 -0.67
N ASP A 49 -5.94 12.49 -1.67
CA ASP A 49 -4.50 12.31 -1.48
C ASP A 49 -3.98 13.38 -0.51
N GLY A 50 -3.35 12.92 0.57
CA GLY A 50 -2.87 13.77 1.65
C GLY A 50 -2.04 12.96 2.65
N ALA A 51 -1.41 13.68 3.59
CA ALA A 51 -0.54 13.06 4.60
C ALA A 51 -1.28 11.98 5.40
N GLU A 52 -2.52 12.26 5.82
CA GLU A 52 -3.35 11.33 6.57
C GLU A 52 -3.57 10.01 5.84
N LEU A 53 -3.99 10.05 4.56
CA LEU A 53 -4.16 8.85 3.75
C LEU A 53 -2.85 8.06 3.63
N ARG A 54 -1.74 8.75 3.37
CA ARG A 54 -0.44 8.09 3.19
C ARG A 54 0.08 7.48 4.49
N ASP A 55 -0.18 8.09 5.63
CA ASP A 55 0.20 7.56 6.93
C ASP A 55 -0.66 6.34 7.31
N MET A 56 -1.96 6.36 7.01
CA MET A 56 -2.82 5.17 7.15
C MET A 56 -2.34 4.01 6.27
N LEU A 57 -1.96 4.28 5.02
CA LEU A 57 -1.45 3.26 4.10
C LEU A 57 -0.12 2.67 4.58
N ARG A 58 0.79 3.50 5.11
CA ARG A 58 2.04 3.03 5.74
C ARG A 58 1.78 2.13 6.94
N ALA A 59 0.82 2.50 7.79
CA ALA A 59 0.44 1.69 8.94
C ALA A 59 -0.23 0.35 8.53
N SER A 60 -0.79 0.30 7.32
CA SER A 60 -1.46 -0.89 6.76
C SER A 60 -0.52 -1.86 6.03
N LEU A 61 0.78 -1.53 5.90
CA LEU A 61 1.76 -2.39 5.25
C LEU A 61 1.94 -3.72 5.99
N ARG A 62 1.79 -4.83 5.28
CA ARG A 62 2.00 -6.19 5.81
C ARG A 62 3.06 -6.96 5.04
N GLY A 63 3.49 -8.07 5.62
CA GLY A 63 4.53 -8.92 5.07
C GLY A 63 5.94 -8.34 5.24
N GLY A 64 6.93 -9.10 4.80
CA GLY A 64 8.36 -8.80 4.93
C GLY A 64 9.17 -9.91 4.26
N VAL A 65 8.71 -10.35 3.09
CA VAL A 65 9.44 -11.39 2.35
C VAL A 65 10.64 -10.70 1.71
N PRO A 66 11.88 -11.20 1.90
CA PRO A 66 13.05 -10.61 1.28
C PRO A 66 12.86 -10.55 -0.24
N GLN A 67 13.10 -9.37 -0.82
CA GLN A 67 13.03 -9.21 -2.26
C GLN A 67 14.21 -9.97 -2.89
N LYS A 68 13.96 -10.65 -4.01
CA LYS A 68 15.03 -11.34 -4.74
C LYS A 68 15.88 -10.29 -5.45
N ALA A 69 17.18 -10.29 -5.17
CA ALA A 69 18.19 -9.53 -5.91
C ALA A 69 18.21 -9.88 -7.41
#